data_AF-A0A7M7L343-F1
#
_entry.id   AF-A0A7M7L343-F1
#
_cell.length_a   1.000
_cell.length_b   1.000
_cell.length_c   1.000
_cell.angle_alpha   90.00
_cell.angle_beta   90.00
_cell.angle_gamma   90.00
#
_symmetry.space_group_name_H-M   'P 1'
#
loop_
_entity.id
_entity.type
_entity.pdbx_description
1 polymer ?
#
loop_
_entity_poly.entity_id
_entity_poly.type
_entity_poly.pdbx_seq_one_letter_code
_entity_poly.pdbx_strand_id
1 'polypeptide(L)'
;MGTPATQATRTAAFLLTQFGLNAERVFVKAPRIAEVPNLAGQLQFWTLNVRLTAIENFPELLYLRPDVYTEFYNSFVKAFGVKDLPHLLGNCPQVLLHEWPDLQKKIEYAVNTIQTSHKQIVHSKYLLYPFVHIKTRFELVLRTGVYVKPNRKDRKKAYVMPLHKIVESPLAYILKRTRLSQREYETFKKIIREELEQEEDETNLREERKRWGYDQDDYDADEIIAKEKTEGRKPTR
;
A
#
# COMPACT_ATOMS: atom_id res chain seq x y z
N MET A 1 42.17 27.42 -3.46
CA MET A 1 40.97 27.53 -2.60
C MET A 1 39.85 26.77 -3.30
N GLY A 2 39.29 25.72 -2.69
CA GLY A 2 38.21 24.95 -3.30
C GLY A 2 36.89 25.73 -3.27
N THR A 3 36.01 25.51 -4.26
CA THR A 3 34.69 26.15 -4.25
C THR A 3 33.86 25.63 -3.05
N PRO A 4 32.93 26.43 -2.49
CA PRO A 4 32.11 26.03 -1.34
C PRO A 4 31.35 24.72 -1.55
N ALA A 5 30.88 24.48 -2.79
CA ALA A 5 30.22 23.25 -3.19
C ALA A 5 31.13 22.02 -3.04
N THR A 6 32.40 22.13 -3.45
CA THR A 6 33.38 21.04 -3.30
C THR A 6 33.68 20.72 -1.83
N GLN A 7 33.63 21.72 -0.95
CA GLN A 7 33.84 21.52 0.48
C GLN A 7 32.65 20.81 1.14
N ALA A 8 31.41 21.20 0.82
CA ALA A 8 30.21 20.55 1.33
C ALA A 8 30.14 19.06 0.94
N THR A 9 30.45 18.73 -0.32
CA THR A 9 30.49 17.33 -0.80
C THR A 9 31.53 16.50 -0.05
N ARG A 10 32.72 17.06 0.23
CA ARG A 10 33.77 16.36 0.99
C ARG A 10 33.34 16.11 2.43
N THR A 11 32.73 17.10 3.09
CA THR A 11 32.21 16.94 4.45
C THR A 11 31.11 15.89 4.51
N ALA A 12 30.18 15.90 3.56
CA ALA A 12 29.13 14.89 3.48
C ALA A 12 29.70 13.47 3.22
N ALA A 13 30.68 13.33 2.33
CA ALA A 13 31.36 12.05 2.08
C ALA A 13 32.05 11.50 3.35
N PHE A 14 32.72 12.39 4.09
CA PHE A 14 33.37 12.05 5.35
C PHE A 14 32.34 11.57 6.38
N LEU A 15 31.24 12.31 6.57
CA LEU A 15 30.16 11.92 7.48
C LEU A 15 29.56 10.56 7.11
N LEU A 16 29.21 10.35 5.83
CA LEU A 16 28.68 9.07 5.36
C LEU A 16 29.61 7.90 5.72
N THR A 17 30.91 8.08 5.51
CA THR A 17 31.92 7.06 5.84
C THR A 17 32.05 6.85 7.35
N GLN A 18 31.99 7.91 8.17
CA GLN A 18 32.01 7.79 9.64
C GLN A 18 30.82 6.99 10.17
N PHE A 19 29.65 7.12 9.55
CA PHE A 19 28.46 6.35 9.88
C PHE A 19 28.43 4.95 9.22
N GLY A 20 29.52 4.54 8.56
CA GLY A 20 29.66 3.20 7.97
C GLY A 20 28.93 3.00 6.65
N LEU A 21 28.54 4.08 5.96
CA LEU A 21 27.90 4.04 4.65
C LEU A 21 28.92 4.24 3.52
N ASN A 22 28.69 3.57 2.40
CA ASN A 22 29.44 3.81 1.18
C ASN A 22 29.02 5.14 0.53
N ALA A 23 29.84 6.18 0.69
CA ALA A 23 29.56 7.52 0.18
C ALA A 23 29.33 7.56 -1.33
N GLU A 24 30.13 6.83 -2.13
CA GLU A 24 30.01 6.80 -3.59
C GLU A 24 28.64 6.28 -4.03
N ARG A 25 28.20 5.14 -3.46
CA ARG A 25 26.88 4.56 -3.74
C ARG A 25 25.74 5.51 -3.38
N VAL A 26 25.89 6.22 -2.26
CA VAL A 26 24.91 7.20 -1.81
C VAL A 26 24.86 8.39 -2.76
N PHE A 27 25.99 8.98 -3.14
CA PHE A 27 26.01 10.14 -4.05
C PHE A 27 25.50 9.84 -5.45
N VAL A 28 25.71 8.61 -5.97
CA VAL A 28 25.16 8.21 -7.27
C VAL A 28 23.64 8.28 -7.31
N LYS A 29 22.97 7.94 -6.20
CA LYS A 29 21.50 7.90 -6.11
C LYS A 29 20.90 9.18 -5.51
N ALA A 30 21.61 9.81 -4.58
CA ALA A 30 21.20 10.97 -3.81
C ALA A 30 22.27 12.09 -3.93
N PRO A 31 22.48 12.68 -5.11
CA PRO A 31 23.56 13.64 -5.34
C PRO A 31 23.42 14.92 -4.49
N ARG A 32 22.20 15.28 -4.13
CA ARG A 32 21.88 16.47 -3.30
C ARG A 32 22.04 16.22 -1.80
N ILE A 33 22.57 15.06 -1.38
CA ILE A 33 22.75 14.74 0.05
C ILE A 33 23.65 15.76 0.77
N ALA A 34 24.58 16.40 0.05
CA ALA A 34 25.44 17.45 0.58
C ALA A 34 24.69 18.76 0.92
N GLU A 35 23.48 18.95 0.39
CA GLU A 35 22.63 20.10 0.65
C GLU A 35 21.71 19.90 1.88
N VAL A 36 21.69 18.68 2.44
CA VAL A 36 20.79 18.36 3.56
C VAL A 36 21.21 19.11 4.82
N PRO A 37 20.33 19.92 5.42
CA PRO A 37 20.64 20.60 6.67
C PRO A 37 20.80 19.58 7.78
N ASN A 38 21.82 19.77 8.62
CA ASN A 38 22.14 18.88 9.74
C ASN A 38 22.27 17.39 9.33
N LEU A 39 23.00 17.13 8.24
CA LEU A 39 23.24 15.76 7.75
C LEU A 39 23.78 14.82 8.85
N ALA A 40 24.62 15.30 9.76
CA ALA A 40 25.11 14.49 10.87
C ALA A 40 23.99 13.98 11.79
N GLY A 41 23.04 14.85 12.17
CA GLY A 41 21.87 14.47 12.96
C GLY A 41 20.93 13.54 12.21
N GLN A 42 20.74 13.75 10.90
CA GLN A 42 19.98 12.84 10.04
C GLN A 42 20.62 11.45 10.02
N LEU A 43 21.92 11.37 9.77
CA LEU A 43 22.64 10.09 9.75
C LEU A 43 22.56 9.39 11.11
N GLN A 44 22.73 10.11 12.22
CA GLN A 44 22.57 9.54 13.56
C GLN A 44 21.17 8.94 13.76
N PHE A 45 20.11 9.68 13.41
CA PHE A 45 18.75 9.20 13.56
C PHE A 45 18.46 7.98 12.68
N TRP A 46 18.78 8.08 11.38
CA TRP A 46 18.44 7.05 10.41
C TRP A 46 19.23 5.76 10.62
N THR A 47 20.51 5.84 10.97
CA THR A 47 21.33 4.64 11.23
C THR A 47 20.95 3.90 12.51
N LEU A 48 20.27 4.56 13.46
CA LEU A 48 19.70 3.92 14.65
C LEU A 48 18.37 3.20 14.37
N ASN A 49 17.59 3.67 13.39
CA ASN A 49 16.22 3.20 13.14
C ASN A 49 16.10 2.31 11.89
N VAL A 50 17.03 2.44 10.94
CA VAL A 50 17.02 1.73 9.66
C VAL A 50 18.40 1.11 9.43
N ARG A 51 18.42 -0.11 8.87
CA ARG A 51 19.67 -0.83 8.58
C ARG A 51 20.52 -0.04 7.58
N LEU A 52 21.84 -0.02 7.78
CA LEU A 52 22.79 0.64 6.87
C LEU A 52 22.61 0.19 5.41
N THR A 53 22.43 -1.11 5.18
CA THR A 53 22.20 -1.66 3.82
C THR A 53 20.91 -1.14 3.17
N ALA A 54 19.88 -0.81 3.95
CA ALA A 54 18.67 -0.20 3.43
C ALA A 54 18.93 1.27 3.04
N ILE A 55 19.67 2.02 3.87
CA ILE A 55 20.04 3.42 3.59
C ILE A 55 20.93 3.51 2.34
N GLU A 56 21.91 2.61 2.18
CA GLU A 56 22.74 2.59 0.96
C GLU A 56 21.95 2.26 -0.31
N ASN A 57 20.93 1.41 -0.17
CA ASN A 57 20.09 1.03 -1.30
C ASN A 57 19.06 2.12 -1.65
N PHE A 58 18.59 2.86 -0.66
CA PHE A 58 17.56 3.90 -0.75
C PHE A 58 17.97 5.15 0.04
N PRO A 59 19.00 5.89 -0.44
CA PRO A 59 19.51 7.05 0.28
C PRO A 59 18.54 8.23 0.30
N GLU A 60 17.47 8.19 -0.49
CA GLU A 60 16.38 9.17 -0.46
C GLU A 60 15.70 9.26 0.91
N LEU A 61 15.81 8.20 1.73
CA LEU A 61 15.36 8.22 3.13
C LEU A 61 16.04 9.31 3.96
N LEU A 62 17.28 9.68 3.63
CA LEU A 62 18.02 10.72 4.35
C LEU A 62 17.48 12.13 4.07
N TYR A 63 16.61 12.29 3.06
CA TYR A 63 15.88 13.53 2.82
C TYR A 63 14.63 13.67 3.69
N LEU A 64 14.15 12.56 4.28
CA LEU A 64 12.98 12.58 5.14
C LEU A 64 13.32 13.19 6.50
N ARG A 65 12.35 13.93 7.06
CA ARG A 65 12.46 14.40 8.44
C ARG A 65 12.24 13.23 9.41
N PRO A 66 12.92 13.21 10.57
CA PRO A 66 12.69 12.21 11.63
C PRO A 66 11.23 12.09 12.07
N ASP A 67 10.46 13.18 11.98
CA ASP A 67 9.03 13.20 12.31
C ASP A 67 8.22 12.25 11.42
N VAL A 68 8.57 12.13 10.13
CA VAL A 68 7.92 11.21 9.18
C VAL A 68 8.06 9.77 9.65
N TYR A 69 9.26 9.39 10.11
CA TYR A 69 9.48 8.08 10.69
C TYR A 69 8.64 7.87 11.96
N THR A 70 8.53 8.90 12.81
CA THR A 70 7.79 8.81 14.08
C THR A 70 6.28 8.65 13.84
N GLU A 71 5.73 9.41 12.90
CA GLU A 71 4.33 9.29 12.47
C GLU A 71 4.04 7.91 11.85
N PHE A 72 4.93 7.45 10.96
CA PHE A 72 4.87 6.11 10.39
C PHE A 72 4.95 5.03 11.48
N TYR A 73 5.91 5.13 12.40
CA TYR A 73 6.11 4.20 13.51
C TYR A 73 4.85 4.08 14.35
N ASN A 74 4.27 5.20 14.77
CA ASN A 74 3.07 5.23 15.60
C ASN A 74 1.87 4.58 14.91
N SER A 75 1.72 4.82 13.61
CA SER A 75 0.61 4.26 12.84
C SER A 75 0.83 2.78 12.53
N PHE A 76 2.06 2.40 12.17
CA PHE A 76 2.46 1.03 11.90
C PHE A 76 2.33 0.11 13.11
N VAL A 77 2.83 0.55 14.28
CA VAL A 77 2.78 -0.24 15.51
C VAL A 77 1.35 -0.50 15.95
N LYS A 78 0.42 0.44 15.72
CA LYS A 78 -1.01 0.22 15.96
C LYS A 78 -1.60 -0.88 15.06
N ALA A 79 -1.13 -0.99 13.82
CA ALA A 79 -1.64 -1.97 12.84
C ALA A 79 -0.99 -3.37 12.96
N PHE A 80 0.34 -3.44 13.19
CA PHE A 80 1.12 -4.69 13.13
C PHE A 80 1.88 -5.02 14.42
N GLY A 81 2.15 -4.04 15.26
CA GLY A 81 2.98 -4.19 16.47
C GLY A 81 4.47 -3.97 16.23
N VAL A 82 5.20 -3.74 17.33
CA VAL A 82 6.62 -3.31 17.31
C VAL A 82 7.56 -4.34 16.68
N LYS A 83 7.30 -5.64 16.90
CA LYS A 83 8.19 -6.72 16.45
C LYS A 83 8.22 -6.88 14.92
N ASP A 84 7.19 -6.41 14.23
CA ASP A 84 7.07 -6.53 12.78
C ASP A 84 7.79 -5.41 12.03
N LEU A 85 8.07 -4.28 12.68
CA LEU A 85 8.67 -3.12 12.04
C LEU A 85 10.08 -3.40 11.47
N PRO A 86 11.01 -4.06 12.19
CA PRO A 86 12.32 -4.38 11.64
C PRO A 86 12.24 -5.33 10.42
N HIS A 87 11.22 -6.19 10.37
CA HIS A 87 10.99 -7.07 9.23
C HIS A 87 10.50 -6.28 8.01
N LEU A 88 9.54 -5.37 8.20
CA LEU A 88 9.05 -4.53 7.11
C LEU A 88 10.18 -3.64 6.57
N LEU A 89 10.84 -2.87 7.42
CA LEU A 89 11.88 -1.92 7.00
C LEU A 89 13.15 -2.63 6.49
N GLY A 90 13.38 -3.88 6.90
CA GLY A 90 14.45 -4.70 6.34
C GLY A 90 14.21 -5.11 4.88
N ASN A 91 12.95 -5.32 4.49
CA ASN A 91 12.58 -5.77 3.15
C ASN A 91 12.16 -4.62 2.22
N CYS A 92 11.48 -3.63 2.79
CA CYS A 92 10.76 -2.58 2.08
C CYS A 92 10.93 -1.22 2.78
N PRO A 93 12.16 -0.71 2.98
CA PRO A 93 12.38 0.57 3.66
C PRO A 93 11.72 1.75 2.93
N GLN A 94 11.46 1.64 1.62
CA GLN A 94 10.81 2.68 0.81
C GLN A 94 9.35 2.92 1.20
N VAL A 95 8.73 2.06 2.03
CA VAL A 95 7.39 2.34 2.60
C VAL A 95 7.34 3.68 3.34
N LEU A 96 8.48 4.16 3.86
CA LEU A 96 8.59 5.47 4.51
C LEU A 96 8.44 6.66 3.56
N LEU A 97 8.55 6.43 2.25
CA LEU A 97 8.33 7.45 1.21
C LEU A 97 6.85 7.54 0.79
N HIS A 98 5.98 6.68 1.34
CA HIS A 98 4.56 6.65 1.03
C HIS A 98 3.74 7.20 2.18
N GLU A 99 2.66 7.88 1.85
CA GLU A 99 1.68 8.38 2.80
C GLU A 99 0.98 7.22 3.52
N TRP A 100 0.78 7.36 4.83
CA TRP A 100 0.15 6.31 5.64
C TRP A 100 -1.27 5.93 5.14
N PRO A 101 -2.16 6.87 4.76
CA PRO A 101 -3.48 6.53 4.21
C PRO A 101 -3.43 5.58 3.00
N ASP A 102 -2.46 5.76 2.09
CA ASP A 102 -2.28 4.89 0.92
C ASP A 102 -1.85 3.48 1.32
N LEU A 103 -0.95 3.37 2.29
CA LEU A 103 -0.52 2.09 2.83
C LEU A 103 -1.69 1.41 3.55
N GLN A 104 -2.45 2.16 4.35
CA GLN A 104 -3.61 1.66 5.06
C GLN A 104 -4.68 1.11 4.11
N LYS A 105 -5.01 1.80 3.00
CA LYS A 105 -5.90 1.29 1.95
C LYS A 105 -5.43 -0.07 1.41
N LYS A 106 -4.13 -0.25 1.17
CA LYS A 106 -3.56 -1.53 0.74
C LYS A 106 -3.65 -2.60 1.83
N ILE A 107 -3.39 -2.25 3.09
CA ILE A 107 -3.44 -3.17 4.24
C ILE A 107 -4.87 -3.68 4.45
N GLU A 108 -5.84 -2.78 4.45
CA GLU A 108 -7.26 -3.10 4.60
C GLU A 108 -7.74 -4.00 3.47
N TYR A 109 -7.34 -3.72 2.22
CA TYR A 109 -7.65 -4.60 1.10
C TYR A 109 -7.07 -6.01 1.28
N ALA A 110 -5.83 -6.12 1.78
CA ALA A 110 -5.20 -7.40 2.05
C ALA A 110 -5.92 -8.20 3.15
N VAL A 111 -6.31 -7.54 4.23
CA VAL A 111 -6.93 -8.19 5.40
C VAL A 111 -8.41 -8.50 5.14
N ASN A 112 -9.16 -7.56 4.58
CA ASN A 112 -10.62 -7.66 4.45
C ASN A 112 -11.03 -8.38 3.15
N THR A 113 -10.36 -8.08 2.04
CA THR A 113 -10.73 -8.60 0.71
C THR A 113 -9.97 -9.86 0.36
N ILE A 114 -8.64 -9.83 0.49
CA ILE A 114 -7.75 -10.98 0.21
C ILE A 114 -7.80 -12.00 1.36
N GLN A 115 -8.11 -11.56 2.59
CA GLN A 115 -8.12 -12.41 3.79
C GLN A 115 -6.75 -13.03 4.10
N THR A 116 -5.68 -12.27 3.86
CA THR A 116 -4.32 -12.68 4.21
C THR A 116 -3.95 -12.28 5.64
N SER A 117 -2.93 -12.93 6.19
CA SER A 117 -2.43 -12.60 7.54
C SER A 117 -1.47 -11.41 7.52
N HIS A 118 -1.42 -10.66 8.62
CA HIS A 118 -0.45 -9.58 8.83
C HIS A 118 0.99 -9.98 8.55
N LYS A 119 1.37 -11.21 8.96
CA LYS A 119 2.71 -11.75 8.69
C LYS A 119 3.04 -11.80 7.19
N GLN A 120 2.09 -12.19 6.34
CA GLN A 120 2.33 -12.21 4.89
C GLN A 120 2.51 -10.81 4.32
N ILE A 121 1.80 -9.81 4.85
CA ILE A 121 1.95 -8.42 4.42
C ILE A 121 3.37 -7.94 4.75
N VAL A 122 3.77 -8.03 6.02
CA VAL A 122 5.08 -7.56 6.55
C VAL A 122 6.28 -8.24 5.89
N HIS A 123 6.17 -9.54 5.58
CA HIS A 123 7.28 -10.32 5.03
C HIS A 123 7.32 -10.33 3.49
N SER A 124 6.47 -9.53 2.85
CA SER A 124 6.38 -9.41 1.39
C SER A 124 6.71 -7.98 0.95
N LYS A 125 6.87 -7.79 -0.36
CA LYS A 125 6.97 -6.47 -0.99
C LYS A 125 5.61 -5.88 -1.36
N TYR A 126 4.51 -6.47 -0.87
CA TYR A 126 3.14 -6.10 -1.20
C TYR A 126 2.89 -4.59 -1.14
N LEU A 127 3.31 -3.92 -0.06
CA LEU A 127 3.05 -2.49 0.16
C LEU A 127 3.75 -1.57 -0.83
N LEU A 128 4.82 -2.03 -1.49
CA LEU A 128 5.56 -1.27 -2.50
C LEU A 128 4.86 -1.23 -3.86
N TYR A 129 3.91 -2.12 -4.12
CA TYR A 129 3.23 -2.14 -5.40
C TYR A 129 2.10 -1.10 -5.45
N PRO A 130 1.82 -0.52 -6.63
CA PRO A 130 0.65 0.32 -6.84
C PRO A 130 -0.65 -0.44 -6.54
N PHE A 131 -1.65 0.24 -6.00
CA PHE A 131 -2.93 -0.39 -5.65
C PHE A 131 -3.61 -1.05 -6.86
N VAL A 132 -3.58 -0.39 -8.02
CA VAL A 132 -4.08 -0.97 -9.29
C VAL A 132 -3.39 -2.29 -9.64
N HIS A 133 -2.08 -2.42 -9.41
CA HIS A 133 -1.36 -3.67 -9.67
C HIS A 133 -1.81 -4.77 -8.70
N ILE A 134 -1.94 -4.45 -7.42
CA ILE A 134 -2.43 -5.36 -6.39
C ILE A 134 -3.82 -5.88 -6.74
N LYS A 135 -4.79 -4.98 -6.97
CA LYS A 135 -6.18 -5.33 -7.28
C LYS A 135 -6.25 -6.12 -8.59
N THR A 136 -5.55 -5.68 -9.64
CA THR A 136 -5.52 -6.41 -10.92
C THR A 136 -5.01 -7.84 -10.74
N ARG A 137 -3.90 -8.04 -10.02
CA ARG A 137 -3.33 -9.38 -9.82
C ARG A 137 -4.26 -10.27 -9.01
N PHE A 138 -4.84 -9.73 -7.94
CA PHE A 138 -5.75 -10.48 -7.09
C PHE A 138 -7.06 -10.83 -7.80
N GLU A 139 -7.73 -9.87 -8.42
CA GLU A 139 -8.98 -10.08 -9.16
C GLU A 139 -8.78 -11.07 -10.31
N LEU A 140 -7.64 -11.05 -10.99
CA LEU A 140 -7.34 -12.01 -12.03
C LEU A 140 -7.29 -13.45 -11.49
N VAL A 141 -6.53 -13.69 -10.42
CA VAL A 141 -6.43 -15.05 -9.85
C VAL A 141 -7.74 -15.49 -9.18
N LEU A 142 -8.53 -14.55 -8.65
CA LEU A 142 -9.84 -14.82 -8.07
C LEU A 142 -10.86 -15.20 -9.15
N ARG A 143 -11.05 -14.36 -10.17
CA ARG A 143 -12.05 -14.56 -11.24
C ARG A 143 -11.74 -15.76 -12.13
N THR A 144 -10.47 -16.17 -12.23
CA THR A 144 -10.05 -17.40 -12.94
C THR A 144 -10.12 -18.67 -12.08
N GLY A 145 -10.49 -18.56 -10.80
CA GLY A 145 -10.57 -19.68 -9.87
C GLY A 145 -9.20 -20.23 -9.42
N VAL A 146 -8.10 -19.60 -9.83
CA VAL A 146 -6.74 -19.96 -9.39
C VAL A 146 -6.55 -19.66 -7.90
N TYR A 147 -7.24 -18.67 -7.36
CA TYR A 147 -7.26 -18.33 -5.96
C TYR A 147 -8.65 -18.56 -5.39
N VAL A 148 -8.72 -19.29 -4.28
CA VAL A 148 -9.97 -19.49 -3.52
C VAL A 148 -9.81 -18.82 -2.16
N LYS A 149 -10.73 -17.92 -1.83
CA LYS A 149 -10.73 -17.22 -0.54
C LYS A 149 -10.77 -18.24 0.62
N PRO A 150 -9.94 -18.07 1.67
CA PRO A 150 -9.96 -18.97 2.82
C PRO A 150 -11.35 -19.05 3.46
N ASN A 151 -11.95 -20.23 3.50
CA ASN A 151 -13.19 -20.42 4.27
C ASN A 151 -12.85 -20.57 5.76
N ARG A 152 -13.30 -19.63 6.61
CA ARG A 152 -13.09 -19.69 8.07
C ARG A 152 -13.65 -20.96 8.72
N LYS A 153 -14.68 -21.57 8.13
CA LYS A 153 -15.35 -22.77 8.65
C LYS A 153 -14.77 -24.08 8.11
N ASP A 154 -14.09 -24.04 6.95
CA ASP A 154 -13.67 -25.24 6.24
C ASP A 154 -12.17 -25.19 5.94
N ARG A 155 -11.36 -25.68 6.90
CA ARG A 155 -9.89 -25.67 6.82
C ARG A 155 -9.33 -26.62 5.76
N LYS A 156 -10.15 -27.43 5.09
CA LYS A 156 -9.64 -28.62 4.39
C LYS A 156 -9.08 -28.39 2.99
N LYS A 157 -9.47 -27.38 2.19
CA LYS A 157 -8.89 -27.19 0.83
C LYS A 157 -8.98 -25.76 0.28
N ALA A 158 -8.54 -24.74 1.02
CA ALA A 158 -8.29 -23.45 0.37
C ALA A 158 -6.95 -23.55 -0.38
N TYR A 159 -6.97 -23.57 -1.72
CA TYR A 159 -5.75 -23.33 -2.50
C TYR A 159 -5.43 -21.83 -2.39
N VAL A 160 -4.72 -21.50 -1.31
CA VAL A 160 -4.32 -20.12 -1.03
C VAL A 160 -2.97 -19.90 -1.69
N MET A 161 -2.96 -19.22 -2.83
CA MET A 161 -1.71 -18.67 -3.35
C MET A 161 -1.19 -17.64 -2.33
N PRO A 162 0.07 -17.75 -1.84
CA PRO A 162 0.62 -16.78 -0.90
C PRO A 162 0.62 -15.36 -1.49
N LEU A 163 0.44 -14.34 -0.65
CA LEU A 163 0.35 -12.94 -1.09
C LEU A 163 1.52 -12.51 -1.99
N HIS A 164 2.74 -12.84 -1.60
CA HIS A 164 3.94 -12.54 -2.39
C HIS A 164 3.91 -13.22 -3.78
N LYS A 165 3.31 -14.41 -3.91
CA LYS A 165 3.20 -15.08 -5.21
C LYS A 165 2.17 -14.41 -6.12
N ILE A 166 1.13 -13.81 -5.57
CA ILE A 166 0.12 -13.09 -6.34
C ILE A 166 0.71 -11.78 -6.89
N VAL A 167 1.36 -11.01 -6.02
CA VAL A 167 1.73 -9.62 -6.32
C VAL A 167 3.15 -9.48 -6.86
N GLU A 168 4.11 -10.27 -6.38
CA GLU A 168 5.53 -10.11 -6.71
C GLU A 168 6.01 -11.01 -7.85
N SER A 169 5.25 -12.06 -8.19
CA SER A 169 5.68 -12.98 -9.23
C SER A 169 5.71 -12.27 -10.60
N PRO A 170 6.69 -12.63 -11.47
CA PRO A 170 6.71 -12.18 -12.85
C PRO A 170 5.36 -12.42 -13.54
N LEU A 171 5.00 -11.55 -14.48
CA LEU A 171 3.71 -11.66 -15.19
C LEU A 171 3.52 -13.04 -15.83
N ALA A 172 4.56 -13.57 -16.49
CA ALA A 172 4.55 -14.91 -17.09
C ALA A 172 4.16 -16.03 -16.11
N TYR A 173 4.53 -15.93 -14.83
CA TYR A 173 4.13 -16.91 -13.81
C TYR A 173 2.62 -16.88 -13.57
N ILE A 174 2.03 -15.69 -13.45
CA ILE A 174 0.60 -15.51 -13.23
C ILE A 174 -0.19 -15.95 -14.47
N LEU A 175 0.23 -15.53 -15.67
CA LEU A 175 -0.41 -15.94 -16.92
C LEU A 175 -0.42 -17.45 -17.12
N LYS A 176 0.70 -18.12 -16.79
CA LYS A 176 0.79 -19.59 -16.85
C LYS A 176 -0.20 -20.27 -15.88
N ARG A 177 -0.44 -19.68 -14.71
CA ARG A 177 -1.38 -20.21 -13.70
C ARG A 177 -2.83 -19.98 -14.11
N THR A 178 -3.14 -18.81 -14.64
CA THR A 178 -4.49 -18.41 -15.07
C THR A 178 -4.85 -18.94 -16.46
N ARG A 179 -3.86 -19.45 -17.22
CA ARG A 179 -3.99 -19.89 -18.62
C ARG A 179 -4.48 -18.78 -19.55
N LEU A 180 -4.13 -17.53 -19.24
CA LEU A 180 -4.46 -16.36 -20.04
C LEU A 180 -3.24 -15.90 -20.84
N SER A 181 -3.52 -15.29 -21.99
CA SER A 181 -2.54 -14.59 -22.81
C SER A 181 -2.19 -13.21 -22.23
N GLN A 182 -1.06 -12.66 -22.69
CA GLN A 182 -0.65 -11.30 -22.36
C GLN A 182 -1.72 -10.26 -22.78
N ARG A 183 -2.33 -10.46 -23.96
CA ARG A 183 -3.37 -9.57 -24.49
C ARG A 183 -4.62 -9.57 -23.61
N GLU A 184 -5.08 -10.74 -23.17
CA GLU A 184 -6.23 -10.84 -22.26
C GLU A 184 -5.96 -10.16 -20.92
N TYR A 185 -4.74 -10.28 -20.40
CA TYR A 185 -4.34 -9.58 -19.18
C TYR A 185 -4.30 -8.06 -19.35
N GLU A 186 -3.84 -7.56 -20.49
CA GLU A 186 -3.85 -6.12 -20.78
C GLU A 186 -5.27 -5.57 -20.88
N THR A 187 -6.19 -6.30 -21.52
CA THR A 187 -7.61 -5.96 -21.52
C THR A 187 -8.19 -5.99 -20.10
N PHE A 188 -7.89 -7.03 -19.33
CA PHE A 188 -8.33 -7.15 -17.93
C PHE A 188 -7.84 -5.98 -17.06
N LYS A 189 -6.59 -5.55 -17.24
CA LYS A 189 -6.02 -4.40 -16.54
C LYS A 189 -6.77 -3.09 -16.83
N LYS A 190 -7.30 -2.92 -18.06
CA LYS A 190 -8.14 -1.75 -18.39
C LYS A 190 -9.47 -1.82 -17.66
N ILE A 191 -10.13 -2.97 -17.68
CA ILE A 191 -11.40 -3.19 -16.96
C ILE A 191 -11.23 -2.89 -15.46
N ILE A 192 -10.18 -3.41 -14.82
CA ILE A 192 -9.92 -3.14 -13.39
C ILE A 192 -9.64 -1.66 -13.10
N ARG A 193 -9.04 -0.94 -14.05
CA ARG A 193 -8.82 0.51 -13.90
C ARG A 193 -10.14 1.26 -13.94
N GLU A 194 -11.00 0.94 -14.91
CA GLU A 194 -12.34 1.54 -15.02
C GLU A 194 -13.20 1.23 -13.78
N GLU A 195 -13.16 0.00 -13.27
CA GLU A 195 -13.83 -0.38 -12.01
C GLU A 195 -13.30 0.42 -10.80
N LEU A 196 -11.99 0.71 -10.76
CA LEU A 196 -11.39 1.51 -9.68
C LEU A 196 -11.78 2.99 -9.75
N GLU A 197 -11.81 3.56 -10.95
CA GLU A 197 -12.23 4.95 -11.16
C GLU A 197 -13.69 5.12 -10.72
N GLN A 198 -14.57 4.18 -11.07
CA GLN A 198 -15.97 4.17 -10.62
C GLN A 198 -16.12 4.06 -9.09
N GLU A 199 -15.33 3.19 -8.44
CA GLU A 199 -15.34 3.06 -6.97
C GLU A 199 -14.87 4.34 -6.27
N GLU A 200 -13.90 5.06 -6.83
CA GLU A 200 -13.42 6.33 -6.30
C GLU A 200 -14.48 7.43 -6.47
N ASP A 201 -15.13 7.52 -7.62
CA ASP A 201 -16.24 8.45 -7.86
C ASP A 201 -17.41 8.20 -6.90
N GLU A 202 -17.80 6.94 -6.70
CA GLU A 202 -18.85 6.58 -5.73
C GLU A 202 -18.47 6.97 -4.29
N THR A 203 -17.20 6.78 -3.92
CA THR A 203 -16.71 7.14 -2.59
C THR A 203 -16.76 8.65 -2.39
N ASN A 204 -16.29 9.43 -3.38
CA ASN A 204 -16.34 10.89 -3.36
C ASN A 204 -17.78 11.40 -3.24
N LEU A 205 -18.71 10.85 -4.03
CA LEU A 205 -20.14 11.20 -3.97
C LEU A 205 -20.76 10.90 -2.59
N ARG A 206 -20.36 9.79 -1.95
CA ARG A 206 -20.83 9.46 -0.59
C ARG A 206 -20.28 10.44 0.44
N GLU A 207 -19.02 10.83 0.34
CA GLU A 207 -18.41 11.82 1.23
C GLU A 207 -19.02 13.20 1.06
N GLU A 208 -19.31 13.61 -0.17
CA GLU A 208 -20.03 14.85 -0.46
C GLU A 208 -21.43 14.85 0.15
N ARG A 209 -22.22 13.78 -0.03
CA ARG A 209 -23.56 13.67 0.58
C ARG A 209 -23.52 13.81 2.09
N LYS A 210 -22.56 13.15 2.75
CA LYS A 210 -22.34 13.27 4.20
C LYS A 210 -22.00 14.70 4.60
N ARG A 211 -21.14 15.38 3.84
CA ARG A 211 -20.77 16.79 4.09
C ARG A 211 -21.96 17.73 3.98
N TRP A 212 -22.91 17.42 3.09
CA TRP A 212 -24.15 18.18 2.92
C TRP A 212 -25.30 17.74 3.86
N GLY A 213 -25.04 16.82 4.79
CA GLY A 213 -26.03 16.42 5.80
C GLY A 213 -27.19 15.58 5.24
N TYR A 214 -27.02 14.97 4.06
CA TYR A 214 -27.96 13.96 3.59
C TYR A 214 -27.69 12.65 4.34
N ASP A 215 -28.28 12.52 5.53
CA ASP A 215 -28.30 11.26 6.27
C ASP A 215 -29.09 10.21 5.49
N GLN A 216 -28.54 9.00 5.42
CA GLN A 216 -29.04 7.90 4.60
C GLN A 216 -30.18 7.12 5.28
N ASP A 217 -30.97 7.79 6.12
CA ASP A 217 -32.03 7.20 6.95
C ASP A 217 -33.36 7.92 6.68
N ASP A 218 -33.88 7.87 5.45
CA ASP A 218 -35.33 8.13 5.21
C ASP A 218 -35.84 7.61 3.85
N TYR A 219 -35.47 6.38 3.50
CA TYR A 219 -36.28 5.58 2.57
C TYR A 219 -36.62 4.25 3.24
N ASP A 220 -37.55 4.31 4.19
CA ASP A 220 -38.33 3.14 4.59
C ASP A 220 -39.06 2.61 3.35
N ALA A 221 -38.48 1.60 2.70
CA ALA A 221 -39.09 0.86 1.60
C ALA A 221 -40.45 0.24 1.99
N ASP A 222 -40.77 0.21 3.28
CA ASP A 222 -42.04 -0.26 3.83
C ASP A 222 -43.21 0.74 3.69
N GLU A 223 -42.95 2.04 3.46
CA GLU A 223 -44.03 3.03 3.34
C GLU A 223 -44.68 3.07 1.94
N ILE A 224 -43.98 2.59 0.89
CA ILE A 224 -44.54 2.49 -0.47
C ILE A 224 -45.54 1.32 -0.57
N ILE A 225 -45.24 0.18 0.07
CA ILE A 225 -46.12 -1.00 0.09
C ILE A 225 -47.38 -0.76 0.94
N ALA A 226 -47.28 0.09 1.98
CA ALA A 226 -48.42 0.46 2.82
C ALA A 226 -49.42 1.41 2.12
N LYS A 227 -48.94 2.32 1.27
CA LYS A 227 -49.79 3.23 0.47
C LYS A 227 -50.50 2.50 -0.67
N GLU A 228 -49.86 1.54 -1.34
CA GLU A 228 -50.52 0.75 -2.39
C GLU A 228 -51.60 -0.23 -1.86
N LYS A 229 -51.48 -0.72 -0.62
CA LYS A 229 -52.48 -1.61 -0.01
C LYS A 229 -53.72 -0.90 0.54
N THR A 230 -53.62 0.39 0.84
CA THR A 230 -54.73 1.16 1.44
C THR A 230 -55.62 1.83 0.41
N GLU A 231 -55.14 2.13 -0.80
CA GLU A 231 -55.94 2.75 -1.86
C GLU A 231 -56.70 1.76 -2.77
N GLY A 232 -56.44 0.45 -2.66
CA GLY A 232 -57.00 -0.57 -3.55
C GLY A 232 -58.33 -1.22 -3.15
N ARG A 233 -58.93 -0.90 -1.99
CA ARG A 233 -60.19 -1.53 -1.54
C ARG A 233 -61.35 -0.53 -1.46
N LYS A 234 -62.05 -0.33 -2.58
CA LYS A 234 -63.43 0.18 -2.55
C LYS A 234 -64.36 -0.97 -2.17
N PRO A 235 -65.21 -0.85 -1.13
CA PRO A 235 -66.23 -1.83 -0.83
C PRO A 235 -67.44 -1.58 -1.74
N THR A 236 -67.73 -2.51 -2.64
CA THR A 236 -69.05 -2.58 -3.30
C THR A 236 -70.01 -3.34 -2.40
N ARG A 237 -71.09 -2.63 -2.07
CA ARG A 237 -72.30 -3.08 -1.39
C ARG A 237 -73.17 -3.90 -2.33
#